data_AF-A0A7W0KDB8-F1
#
_entry.id   AF-A0A7W0KDB8-F1
#
_cell.length_a   1.000
_cell.length_b   1.000
_cell.length_c   1.000
_cell.angle_alpha   90.00
_cell.angle_beta   90.00
_cell.angle_gamma   90.00
#
_symmetry.space_group_name_H-M   'P 1'
#
loop_
_entity.id
_entity.type
_entity.pdbx_description
1 polymer ?
#
loop_
_entity_poly.entity_id
_entity_poly.type
_entity_poly.pdbx_seq_one_letter_code
_entity_poly.pdbx_strand_id
1 'polypeptide(L)'
;MSDQPQSATTPASTDEKFSWHPVYSGKSFAQVHDALAQDIARDQRSYQLAMDAAEGAEHDSLSTIVELERRWSVYQFDWADTDPKRLADRILKFERACENRKEAMSIADYRASGALVEADESPRPETTRSLPIMQIGGAILAILIIFFIIAVLT
;
A
#
# COMPACT_ATOMS: atom_id res chain seq x y z
N MET A 1 -2.94 36.35 -41.96
CA MET A 1 -3.92 35.38 -41.44
C MET A 1 -3.35 33.99 -41.56
N SER A 2 -3.05 33.37 -40.43
CA SER A 2 -3.04 31.92 -40.23
C SER A 2 -3.20 31.69 -38.74
N ASP A 3 -4.45 31.66 -38.28
CA ASP A 3 -4.80 31.22 -36.93
C ASP A 3 -4.53 29.71 -36.85
N GLN A 4 -3.54 29.31 -36.05
CA GLN A 4 -3.44 27.93 -35.59
C GLN A 4 -4.48 27.73 -34.49
N PRO A 5 -5.38 26.72 -34.58
CA PRO A 5 -6.22 26.36 -33.45
C PRO A 5 -5.30 25.81 -32.35
N GLN A 6 -5.18 26.58 -31.26
CA GLN A 6 -4.64 26.08 -30.01
C GLN A 6 -5.50 24.89 -29.58
N SER A 7 -4.95 23.68 -29.70
CA SER A 7 -5.49 22.51 -29.02
C SER A 7 -5.48 22.82 -27.53
N ALA A 8 -6.65 23.18 -26.99
CA ALA A 8 -6.85 23.31 -25.57
C ALA A 8 -6.59 21.94 -24.94
N THR A 9 -5.40 21.77 -24.35
CA THR A 9 -5.15 20.73 -23.38
C THR A 9 -6.10 20.97 -22.22
N THR A 10 -7.26 20.33 -22.24
CA THR A 10 -8.17 20.29 -21.09
C THR A 10 -7.38 19.73 -19.91
N PRO A 11 -7.22 20.45 -18.79
CA PRO A 11 -6.69 19.85 -17.57
C PRO A 11 -7.74 18.87 -17.05
N ALA A 12 -7.69 17.64 -17.53
CA ALA A 12 -8.53 16.57 -17.03
C ALA A 12 -8.11 16.23 -15.58
N SER A 13 -9.10 16.15 -14.71
CA SER A 13 -9.11 15.39 -13.44
C SER A 13 -8.79 16.08 -12.10
N THR A 14 -8.70 17.40 -11.98
CA THR A 14 -8.60 18.03 -10.63
C THR A 14 -9.96 18.19 -9.93
N ASP A 15 -11.06 18.16 -10.69
CA ASP A 15 -12.43 18.40 -10.19
C ASP A 15 -13.28 17.13 -10.03
N GLU A 16 -12.69 15.95 -10.20
CA GLU A 16 -13.43 14.70 -10.05
C GLU A 16 -13.70 14.46 -8.55
N LYS A 17 -14.97 14.25 -8.21
CA LYS A 17 -15.49 14.17 -6.84
C LYS A 17 -16.13 12.83 -6.59
N PHE A 18 -16.06 12.38 -5.35
CA PHE A 18 -16.88 11.29 -4.88
C PHE A 18 -18.35 11.71 -4.91
N SER A 19 -19.18 10.91 -5.58
CA SER A 19 -20.62 11.11 -5.70
C SER A 19 -21.39 10.10 -4.88
N TRP A 20 -20.92 8.86 -4.84
CA TRP A 20 -21.58 7.74 -4.17
C TRP A 20 -20.98 7.41 -2.80
N HIS A 21 -19.68 7.62 -2.60
CA HIS A 21 -18.95 7.18 -1.40
C HIS A 21 -19.58 7.68 -0.08
N PRO A 22 -19.90 6.78 0.87
CA PRO A 22 -20.66 7.14 2.07
C PRO A 22 -19.93 8.14 2.98
N VAL A 23 -18.60 8.14 2.98
CA VAL A 23 -17.77 9.01 3.84
C VAL A 23 -17.23 10.24 3.09
N TYR A 24 -17.08 10.13 1.77
CA TYR A 24 -16.35 11.13 0.98
C TYR A 24 -17.23 11.90 0.00
N SER A 25 -18.53 11.60 -0.06
CA SER A 25 -19.48 12.29 -0.96
C SER A 25 -19.30 13.81 -0.91
N GLY A 26 -19.16 14.42 -2.09
CA GLY A 26 -18.94 15.85 -2.28
C GLY A 26 -17.48 16.31 -2.19
N LYS A 27 -16.55 15.49 -1.68
CA LYS A 27 -15.11 15.79 -1.65
C LYS A 27 -14.44 15.42 -2.98
N SER A 28 -13.44 16.19 -3.39
CA SER A 28 -12.62 15.83 -4.55
C SER A 28 -11.62 14.71 -4.21
N PHE A 29 -11.17 13.97 -5.22
CA PHE A 29 -10.12 12.98 -5.03
C PHE A 29 -8.84 13.59 -4.46
N ALA A 30 -8.46 14.80 -4.90
CA ALA A 30 -7.32 15.52 -4.36
C ALA A 30 -7.49 15.87 -2.87
N GLN A 31 -8.67 16.35 -2.47
CA GLN A 31 -8.96 16.64 -1.06
C GLN A 31 -8.87 15.40 -0.18
N VAL A 32 -9.36 14.26 -0.67
CA VAL A 32 -9.30 12.98 0.07
C VAL A 32 -7.86 12.46 0.12
N HIS A 33 -7.10 12.58 -0.97
CA HIS A 33 -5.68 12.26 -0.99
C HIS A 33 -4.91 13.03 0.07
N ASP A 34 -5.02 14.36 0.07
CA ASP A 34 -4.29 15.24 0.99
C ASP A 34 -4.67 14.93 2.44
N ALA A 35 -5.96 14.69 2.71
CA ALA A 35 -6.44 14.30 4.03
C ALA A 35 -5.86 12.95 4.48
N LEU A 36 -5.86 11.95 3.60
CA LEU A 36 -5.28 10.63 3.88
C LEU A 36 -3.78 10.75 4.18
N ALA A 37 -3.02 11.48 3.35
CA ALA A 37 -1.59 11.66 3.54
C ALA A 37 -1.27 12.34 4.89
N GLN A 38 -2.07 13.34 5.29
CA GLN A 38 -1.94 14.01 6.58
C GLN A 38 -2.25 13.07 7.75
N ASP A 39 -3.33 12.29 7.66
CA ASP A 39 -3.72 11.32 8.67
C ASP A 39 -2.66 10.24 8.85
N ILE A 40 -2.16 9.66 7.75
CA ILE A 40 -1.10 8.65 7.76
C ILE A 40 0.16 9.22 8.39
N ALA A 41 0.60 10.41 7.99
CA ALA A 41 1.80 11.03 8.56
C ALA A 41 1.67 11.34 10.06
N ARG A 42 0.47 11.73 10.53
CA ARG A 42 0.19 11.91 11.95
C ARG A 42 0.26 10.58 12.69
N ASP A 43 -0.35 9.55 12.13
CA ASP A 43 -0.45 8.23 12.75
C ASP A 43 0.93 7.55 12.79
N GLN A 44 1.78 7.71 11.76
CA GLN A 44 3.18 7.24 11.77
C GLN A 44 4.00 7.89 12.89
N ARG A 45 3.86 9.20 13.10
CA ARG A 45 4.52 9.88 14.23
C ARG A 45 4.02 9.35 15.58
N SER A 46 2.72 9.10 15.69
CA SER A 46 2.10 8.58 16.91
C SER A 46 2.57 7.15 17.20
N TYR A 47 2.71 6.34 16.15
CA TYR A 47 3.25 4.99 16.21
C TYR A 47 4.70 4.97 16.72
N GLN A 48 5.57 5.83 16.17
CA GLN A 48 6.95 5.93 16.63
C GLN A 48 7.03 6.34 18.11
N LEU A 49 6.26 7.34 18.52
CA LEU A 49 6.22 7.77 19.93
C LEU A 49 5.72 6.65 20.85
N ALA A 50 4.73 5.86 20.40
CA ALA A 50 4.23 4.73 21.16
C ALA A 50 5.26 3.60 21.25
N MET A 51 6.01 3.33 20.18
CA MET A 51 7.12 2.36 20.20
C MET A 51 8.20 2.77 21.20
N ASP A 52 8.60 4.05 21.19
CA ASP A 52 9.61 4.56 22.13
C ASP A 52 9.09 4.53 23.59
N ALA A 53 7.79 4.80 23.80
CA ALA A 53 7.17 4.84 25.13
C ALA A 53 6.88 3.44 25.71
N ALA A 54 6.71 2.43 24.86
CA ALA A 54 6.47 1.04 25.30
C ALA A 54 7.63 0.50 26.15
N GLU A 55 8.84 1.08 26.06
CA GLU A 55 9.98 0.73 26.90
C GLU A 55 9.83 1.18 28.37
N GLY A 56 8.90 2.11 28.68
CA GLY A 56 8.75 2.70 30.01
C GLY A 56 7.32 2.80 30.58
N ALA A 57 6.29 2.79 29.74
CA ALA A 57 4.88 2.80 30.12
C ALA A 57 4.05 1.97 29.11
N GLU A 58 3.85 0.68 29.44
CA GLU A 58 3.53 -0.35 28.46
C GLU A 58 2.07 -0.32 27.96
N HIS A 59 1.07 -0.12 28.81
CA HIS A 59 -0.30 -0.49 28.43
C HIS A 59 -0.92 0.40 27.34
N ASP A 60 -0.91 1.73 27.52
CA ASP A 60 -1.52 2.68 26.58
C ASP A 60 -0.73 2.81 25.26
N SER A 61 0.59 2.60 25.34
CA SER A 61 1.48 2.60 24.18
C SER A 61 1.24 1.37 23.31
N LEU A 62 1.12 0.18 23.93
CA LEU A 62 0.82 -1.06 23.21
C LEU A 62 -0.58 -1.04 22.58
N SER A 63 -1.59 -0.45 23.23
CA SER A 63 -2.91 -0.33 22.61
C SER A 63 -2.87 0.56 21.37
N THR A 64 -2.16 1.68 21.45
CA THR A 64 -1.95 2.60 20.31
C THR A 64 -1.26 1.88 19.14
N ILE A 65 -0.20 1.12 19.41
CA ILE A 65 0.51 0.32 18.40
C ILE A 65 -0.45 -0.66 17.71
N VAL A 66 -1.20 -1.45 18.49
CA VAL A 66 -2.12 -2.47 17.96
C VAL A 66 -3.24 -1.84 17.12
N GLU A 67 -3.81 -0.71 17.55
CA GLU A 67 -4.86 -0.02 16.83
C GLU A 67 -4.37 0.51 15.48
N LEU A 68 -3.19 1.14 15.45
CA LEU A 68 -2.61 1.68 14.23
C LEU A 68 -2.19 0.58 13.25
N GLU A 69 -1.58 -0.50 13.76
CA GLU A 69 -1.27 -1.70 12.97
C GLU A 69 -2.54 -2.27 12.32
N ARG A 70 -3.59 -2.48 13.12
CA ARG A 70 -4.85 -3.02 12.60
C ARG A 70 -5.46 -2.11 11.53
N ARG A 71 -5.34 -0.79 11.68
CA ARG A 71 -5.93 0.19 10.77
C ARG A 71 -5.24 0.21 9.41
N TRP A 72 -3.91 0.25 9.39
CA TRP A 72 -3.15 0.53 8.18
C TRP A 72 -2.58 -0.72 7.50
N SER A 73 -2.34 -1.80 8.24
CA SER A 73 -1.79 -3.05 7.71
C SER A 73 -2.72 -3.78 6.73
N VAL A 74 -4.02 -3.42 6.72
CA VAL A 74 -4.98 -3.86 5.71
C VAL A 74 -4.67 -3.30 4.32
N TYR A 75 -3.95 -2.18 4.23
CA TYR A 75 -3.58 -1.51 2.98
C TYR A 75 -2.11 -1.74 2.62
N GLN A 76 -1.22 -1.73 3.61
CA GLN A 76 0.22 -1.97 3.45
C GLN A 76 0.82 -2.54 4.74
N PHE A 77 1.52 -3.67 4.68
CA PHE A 77 2.07 -4.31 5.88
C PHE A 77 3.14 -3.45 6.58
N ASP A 78 4.05 -2.84 5.84
CA ASP A 78 5.08 -1.91 6.29
C ASP A 78 4.61 -0.44 6.18
N TRP A 79 3.35 -0.18 6.55
CA TRP A 79 2.75 1.17 6.45
C TRP A 79 3.54 2.22 7.23
N ALA A 80 4.14 1.84 8.35
CA ALA A 80 4.86 2.75 9.24
C ALA A 80 6.09 3.39 8.56
N ASP A 81 6.75 2.65 7.67
CA ASP A 81 7.95 3.08 6.95
C ASP A 81 7.66 3.55 5.51
N THR A 82 6.43 3.37 5.04
CA THR A 82 6.01 3.78 3.69
C THR A 82 5.81 5.29 3.60
N ASP A 83 6.17 5.92 2.48
CA ASP A 83 5.84 7.33 2.22
C ASP A 83 4.31 7.55 2.37
N PRO A 84 3.86 8.46 3.26
CA PRO A 84 2.44 8.77 3.46
C PRO A 84 1.67 9.04 2.17
N LYS A 85 2.30 9.73 1.21
CA LYS A 85 1.64 10.06 -0.06
C LYS A 85 1.42 8.82 -0.92
N ARG A 86 2.41 7.93 -0.96
CA ARG A 86 2.32 6.66 -1.68
C ARG A 86 1.26 5.73 -1.08
N LEU A 87 1.15 5.69 0.25
CA LEU A 87 0.08 4.94 0.90
C LEU A 87 -1.30 5.58 0.65
N ALA A 88 -1.40 6.92 0.68
CA ALA A 88 -2.61 7.64 0.34
C ALA A 88 -3.06 7.38 -1.12
N ASP A 89 -2.14 7.35 -2.08
CA ASP A 89 -2.43 6.98 -3.47
C ASP A 89 -3.03 5.58 -3.57
N ARG A 90 -2.45 4.62 -2.84
CA ARG A 90 -2.90 3.23 -2.82
C ARG A 90 -4.32 3.10 -2.28
N ILE A 91 -4.60 3.78 -1.16
CA ILE A 91 -5.93 3.81 -0.56
C ILE A 91 -6.91 4.52 -1.50
N LEU A 92 -6.55 5.67 -2.07
CA LEU A 92 -7.41 6.40 -2.99
C LEU A 92 -7.72 5.58 -4.25
N LYS A 93 -6.79 4.78 -4.76
CA LYS A 93 -7.05 3.85 -5.88
C LYS A 93 -8.15 2.85 -5.52
N PHE A 94 -8.12 2.29 -4.31
CA PHE A 94 -9.18 1.42 -3.80
C PHE A 94 -10.51 2.18 -3.68
N GLU A 95 -10.53 3.34 -3.04
CA GLU A 95 -11.77 4.10 -2.83
C GLU A 95 -12.39 4.56 -4.15
N ARG A 96 -11.57 4.91 -5.14
CA ARG A 96 -12.03 5.21 -6.50
C ARG A 96 -12.63 3.98 -7.20
N ALA A 97 -12.09 2.78 -6.95
CA ALA A 97 -12.67 1.56 -7.49
C ALA A 97 -14.07 1.28 -6.89
N CYS A 98 -14.24 1.51 -5.59
CA CYS A 98 -15.54 1.45 -4.92
C CYS A 98 -16.53 2.48 -5.49
N GLU A 99 -16.08 3.73 -5.65
CA GLU A 99 -16.88 4.82 -6.26
C GLU A 99 -17.33 4.46 -7.67
N ASN A 100 -16.42 3.95 -8.52
CA ASN A 100 -16.73 3.60 -9.91
C ASN A 100 -17.74 2.45 -10.01
N ARG A 101 -17.68 1.49 -9.09
CA ARG A 101 -18.62 0.36 -9.04
C ARG A 101 -19.91 0.70 -8.30
N LYS A 102 -19.92 1.78 -7.51
CA LYS A 102 -21.01 2.15 -6.59
C LYS A 102 -21.37 1.03 -5.63
N GLU A 103 -20.35 0.35 -5.13
CA GLU A 103 -20.47 -0.84 -4.30
C GLU A 103 -19.48 -0.77 -3.13
N ALA A 104 -19.93 -1.24 -1.97
CA ALA A 104 -19.08 -1.38 -0.78
C ALA A 104 -18.28 -2.68 -0.89
N MET A 105 -17.17 -2.62 -1.62
CA MET A 105 -16.25 -3.74 -1.77
C MET A 105 -15.29 -3.84 -0.57
N SER A 106 -14.93 -5.06 -0.18
CA SER A 106 -13.86 -5.23 0.80
C SER A 106 -12.48 -5.01 0.17
N ILE A 107 -11.52 -4.53 0.96
CA ILE A 107 -10.13 -4.39 0.49
C ILE A 107 -9.52 -5.75 0.10
N ALA A 108 -9.98 -6.86 0.70
CA ALA A 108 -9.55 -8.21 0.38
C ALA A 108 -9.97 -8.61 -1.05
N ASP A 109 -11.21 -8.35 -1.44
CA ASP A 109 -11.72 -8.62 -2.79
C ASP A 109 -10.99 -7.76 -3.83
N TYR A 110 -10.71 -6.50 -3.49
CA TYR A 110 -9.97 -5.59 -4.36
C TYR A 110 -8.50 -6.04 -4.56
N ARG A 111 -7.85 -6.55 -3.52
CA ARG A 111 -6.52 -7.17 -3.62
C ARG A 111 -6.55 -8.43 -4.48
N ALA A 112 -7.53 -9.30 -4.25
CA ALA A 112 -7.72 -10.53 -5.01
C ALA A 112 -7.99 -10.26 -6.50
N SER A 113 -8.54 -9.08 -6.85
CA SER A 113 -8.75 -8.68 -8.24
C SER A 113 -7.47 -8.24 -8.98
N GLY A 114 -6.30 -8.23 -8.32
CA GLY A 114 -5.01 -7.83 -8.90
C GLY A 114 -4.84 -6.32 -9.11
N ALA A 115 -5.85 -5.50 -8.82
CA ALA A 115 -5.86 -4.06 -9.12
C ALA A 115 -4.87 -3.23 -8.28
N LEU A 116 -4.37 -3.78 -7.17
CA LEU A 116 -3.35 -3.14 -6.31
C LEU A 116 -1.90 -3.47 -6.69
N VAL A 117 -1.67 -4.51 -7.49
CA VAL A 117 -0.31 -4.99 -7.81
C VAL A 117 0.42 -4.03 -8.76
N GLU A 118 -0.31 -3.23 -9.55
CA GLU A 118 0.28 -2.32 -10.54
C GLU A 118 0.98 -1.07 -9.95
N ALA A 119 0.91 -0.82 -8.63
CA ALA A 119 1.54 0.35 -8.00
C ALA A 119 2.91 0.05 -7.35
N ASP A 120 3.44 -1.17 -7.53
CA ASP A 120 4.72 -1.60 -6.95
C ASP A 120 5.86 -1.78 -7.95
N GLU A 121 5.63 -1.47 -9.23
CA GLU A 121 6.71 -1.47 -10.22
C GLU A 121 7.38 -0.08 -10.28
N SER A 122 8.12 0.24 -9.22
CA SER A 122 9.19 1.23 -9.36
C SER A 122 10.27 0.61 -10.26
N PRO A 123 10.75 1.29 -11.31
CA PRO A 123 11.82 0.73 -12.14
C PRO A 123 13.06 0.57 -11.26
N ARG A 124 13.46 -0.68 -10.98
CA ARG A 124 14.82 -0.95 -10.52
C ARG A 124 15.75 -0.43 -11.61
N PRO A 125 16.75 0.41 -11.32
CA PRO A 125 17.80 0.64 -12.29
C PRO A 125 18.44 -0.72 -12.61
N GLU A 126 18.30 -1.12 -13.87
CA GLU A 126 18.93 -2.31 -14.42
C GLU A 126 20.44 -2.18 -14.25
N THR A 127 20.96 -2.74 -13.16
CA THR A 127 22.37 -3.07 -13.08
C THR A 127 22.51 -4.37 -13.84
N THR A 128 22.88 -4.25 -15.11
CA THR A 128 23.31 -5.35 -15.97
C THR A 128 24.50 -6.06 -15.29
N ARG A 129 24.20 -7.07 -14.47
CA ARG A 129 25.13 -8.17 -14.19
C ARG A 129 24.45 -9.44 -14.65
N SER A 130 24.81 -9.84 -15.86
CA SER A 130 24.65 -11.19 -16.36
C SER A 130 25.18 -12.18 -15.31
N LEU A 131 24.28 -12.95 -14.71
CA LEU A 131 24.60 -14.16 -13.96
C LEU A 131 23.66 -15.28 -14.41
N PRO A 132 24.18 -16.50 -14.53
CA PRO A 132 23.59 -17.54 -15.36
C PRO A 132 22.32 -18.12 -14.77
N ILE A 133 21.39 -18.43 -15.68
CA ILE A 133 20.19 -19.21 -15.45
C ILE A 133 20.60 -20.62 -14.95
N MET A 134 20.53 -20.91 -13.66
CA MET A 134 20.41 -22.29 -13.15
C MET A 134 20.04 -22.39 -11.65
N GLN A 135 18.93 -23.08 -11.39
CA GLN A 135 18.63 -23.90 -10.19
C GLN A 135 18.34 -23.20 -8.83
N ILE A 136 17.12 -22.67 -8.67
CA ILE A 136 16.45 -22.51 -7.36
C ILE A 136 15.56 -23.74 -7.08
N GLY A 137 16.04 -24.94 -7.40
CA GLY A 137 15.37 -26.22 -7.12
C GLY A 137 16.12 -27.13 -6.13
N GLY A 138 17.40 -26.84 -5.86
CA GLY A 138 18.27 -27.74 -5.07
C GLY A 138 18.28 -27.50 -3.56
N ALA A 139 18.04 -26.26 -3.11
CA ALA A 139 18.20 -25.91 -1.69
C ALA A 139 17.10 -26.53 -0.80
N ILE A 140 15.86 -26.60 -1.31
CA ILE A 140 14.74 -27.20 -0.57
C ILE A 140 14.92 -28.73 -0.48
N LEU A 141 15.43 -29.36 -1.54
CA LEU A 141 15.66 -30.81 -1.57
C LEU A 141 16.78 -31.24 -0.60
N ALA A 142 17.86 -30.45 -0.49
CA ALA A 142 18.97 -30.75 0.42
C ALA A 142 18.53 -30.69 1.91
N ILE A 143 17.69 -29.72 2.28
CA ILE A 143 17.17 -29.60 3.65
C ILE A 143 16.25 -30.77 4.00
N LEU A 144 15.40 -31.21 3.06
CA LEU A 144 14.50 -32.36 3.27
C LEU A 144 15.27 -33.69 3.38
N ILE A 145 16.34 -33.88 2.59
CA ILE A 145 17.18 -35.08 2.67
C ILE A 145 17.91 -35.15 4.02
N ILE A 146 18.44 -34.03 4.52
CA ILE A 146 19.13 -34.00 5.82
C ILE A 146 18.15 -34.35 6.96
N PHE A 147 16.93 -33.78 6.94
CA PHE A 147 15.90 -34.12 7.92
C PHE A 147 15.51 -35.61 7.86
N PHE A 148 15.40 -36.16 6.66
CA PHE A 148 15.05 -37.57 6.48
C PHE A 148 16.16 -38.52 6.98
N ILE A 149 17.44 -38.19 6.76
CA ILE A 149 18.57 -38.99 7.25
C ILE A 149 18.64 -38.98 8.78
N ILE A 150 18.43 -37.81 9.42
CA ILE A 150 18.42 -37.71 10.89
C ILE A 150 17.28 -38.54 11.49
N ALA A 151 16.09 -38.50 10.89
CA ALA A 151 14.93 -39.25 11.39
C ALA A 151 15.05 -40.78 11.27
N VAL A 152 15.91 -41.29 10.37
CA VAL A 152 16.13 -42.74 10.18
C VAL A 152 17.28 -43.28 11.03
N LEU A 153 18.20 -42.42 11.50
CA LEU A 153 19.36 -42.78 12.31
C LEU A 153 19.16 -42.61 13.83
N THR A 154 17.97 -42.16 14.26
CA THR A 154 17.55 -42.10 15.67
C THR A 154 16.48 -43.14 15.92
#